data_AF-A0A5K7YIX6-F1
#
_entry.id   AF-A0A5K7YIX6-F1
#
_cell.length_a   1.000
_cell.length_b   1.000
_cell.length_c   1.000
_cell.angle_alpha   90.00
_cell.angle_beta   90.00
_cell.angle_gamma   90.00
#
_symmetry.space_group_name_H-M   'P 1'
#
loop_
_entity.id
_entity.type
_entity.pdbx_description
1 polymer ?
#
loop_
_entity_poly.entity_id
_entity_poly.type
_entity_poly.pdbx_seq_one_letter_code
_entity_poly.pdbx_strand_id
1 'polypeptide(L)'
;MAESLREISDITRLPAFVLPGATREIYTTSFALETLRPWDDWDEDEAETEIQLVAEAELETSGCIALLQQVDPELARPYIGARDALYGNNADRARHILSSLRELWNHLLRRLAPDALVAAWIPGVSNQKDLLHDGKPTRRARVLYVCRELNNDPLTDFLIHDTRALVKLIELFNRVHELETELTDEQLRAILLKTDSWLMYILQISSGNFHK
;
A
#
# COMPACT_ATOMS: atom_id res chain seq x y z
N MET A 1 17.93 -30.36 28.36
CA MET A 1 17.83 -29.80 27.00
C MET A 1 16.52 -29.01 26.78
N ALA A 2 15.97 -28.36 27.82
CA ALA A 2 14.70 -27.62 27.71
C ALA A 2 14.77 -26.21 28.33
N GLU A 3 15.96 -25.73 28.69
CA GLU A 3 16.15 -24.37 29.22
C GLU A 3 16.68 -23.38 28.17
N SER A 4 17.15 -23.84 27.01
CA SER A 4 17.80 -22.97 26.01
C SER A 4 16.82 -22.25 25.07
N LEU A 5 15.52 -22.50 25.14
CA LEU A 5 14.52 -21.91 24.22
C LEU A 5 13.73 -20.75 24.84
N ARG A 6 13.93 -20.44 26.13
CA ARG A 6 13.26 -19.33 26.81
C ARG A 6 13.88 -17.95 26.56
N GLU A 7 15.01 -17.88 25.84
CA GLU A 7 15.70 -16.61 25.53
C GLU A 7 15.35 -16.04 24.15
N ILE A 8 14.43 -16.67 23.38
CA ILE A 8 14.03 -16.18 22.05
C ILE A 8 12.87 -15.16 22.13
N SER A 9 12.39 -14.83 23.33
CA SER A 9 11.30 -13.85 23.55
C SER A 9 11.70 -12.39 23.36
N ASP A 10 12.98 -12.07 23.14
CA ASP A 10 13.48 -10.68 23.13
C ASP A 10 13.79 -10.13 21.73
N ILE A 11 13.34 -10.81 20.65
CA ILE A 11 13.50 -10.30 19.28
C ILE A 11 12.51 -9.13 19.00
N THR A 12 11.42 -9.05 19.75
CA THR A 12 10.40 -7.98 19.66
C THR A 12 10.88 -6.62 20.18
N ARG A 13 12.03 -6.56 20.86
CA ARG A 13 12.63 -5.33 21.41
C ARG A 13 13.69 -4.68 20.52
N LEU A 14 13.91 -5.20 19.32
CA LEU A 14 14.95 -4.68 18.44
C LEU A 14 14.47 -3.41 17.71
N PRO A 15 15.32 -2.38 17.58
CA PRO A 15 14.98 -1.18 16.83
C PRO A 15 14.59 -1.49 15.38
N ALA A 16 13.65 -0.72 14.83
CA ALA A 16 13.06 -0.96 13.49
C ALA A 16 14.07 -1.15 12.34
N PHE A 17 15.30 -0.62 12.45
CA PHE A 17 16.33 -0.82 11.42
C PHE A 17 16.94 -2.24 11.39
N VAL A 18 16.70 -3.05 12.43
CA VAL A 18 17.23 -4.43 12.57
C VAL A 18 16.28 -5.46 11.96
N LEU A 19 15.05 -5.08 11.58
CA LEU A 19 14.02 -5.99 11.03
C LEU A 19 13.78 -5.74 9.53
N PRO A 20 14.65 -6.20 8.61
CA PRO A 20 14.35 -6.14 7.19
C PRO A 20 13.40 -7.27 6.80
N GLY A 21 12.20 -6.93 6.30
CA GLY A 21 11.29 -7.68 5.41
C GLY A 21 10.96 -9.17 5.65
N ALA A 22 11.97 -10.02 5.89
CA ALA A 22 11.89 -11.47 6.11
C ALA A 22 11.12 -11.86 7.38
N THR A 23 10.92 -10.95 8.33
CA THR A 23 10.19 -11.24 9.57
C THR A 23 8.67 -11.32 9.35
N ARG A 24 8.12 -10.72 8.28
CA ARG A 24 6.68 -10.70 8.02
C ARG A 24 6.08 -12.09 7.80
N GLU A 25 6.80 -12.98 7.11
CA GLU A 25 6.36 -14.36 6.84
C GLU A 25 6.38 -15.23 8.12
N ILE A 26 7.40 -15.03 8.97
CA ILE A 26 7.52 -15.71 10.27
C ILE A 26 6.37 -15.27 11.19
N TYR A 27 6.06 -13.97 11.25
CA TYR A 27 4.99 -13.44 12.09
C TYR A 27 3.59 -13.85 11.60
N THR A 28 3.30 -13.80 10.29
CA THR A 28 2.00 -14.28 9.77
C THR A 28 1.80 -15.77 9.99
N THR A 29 2.88 -16.55 9.97
CA THR A 29 2.83 -17.99 10.26
C THR A 29 2.58 -18.24 11.74
N SER A 30 3.21 -17.48 12.64
CA SER A 30 2.95 -17.57 14.09
C SER A 30 1.49 -17.24 14.44
N PHE A 31 0.97 -16.14 13.89
CA PHE A 31 -0.41 -15.70 14.09
C PHE A 31 -1.44 -16.72 13.57
N ALA A 32 -1.18 -17.34 12.40
CA ALA A 32 -2.03 -18.40 11.86
C ALA A 32 -2.06 -19.64 12.78
N LEU A 33 -0.94 -19.95 13.44
CA LEU A 33 -0.87 -21.04 14.42
C LEU A 33 -1.58 -20.69 15.74
N GLU A 34 -1.58 -19.42 16.14
CA GLU A 34 -2.29 -18.92 17.33
C GLU A 34 -3.81 -18.97 17.16
N THR A 35 -4.35 -18.67 15.96
CA THR A 35 -5.80 -18.82 15.70
C THR A 35 -6.32 -20.26 15.81
N LEU A 36 -5.43 -21.25 15.89
CA LEU A 36 -5.77 -22.66 16.13
C LEU A 36 -5.74 -23.04 17.62
N ARG A 37 -5.34 -22.12 18.53
CA ARG A 37 -5.37 -22.36 19.98
C ARG A 37 -6.77 -22.17 20.58
N PRO A 38 -7.14 -22.95 21.62
CA PRO A 38 -8.41 -22.79 22.32
C PRO A 38 -8.49 -21.44 23.05
N TRP A 39 -9.66 -20.78 22.97
CA TRP A 39 -9.93 -19.42 23.46
C TRP A 39 -9.86 -19.19 24.99
N ASP A 40 -9.40 -20.15 25.79
CA ASP A 40 -9.47 -20.06 27.27
C ASP A 40 -8.15 -19.56 27.93
N ASP A 41 -7.09 -19.32 27.15
CA ASP A 41 -5.74 -18.93 27.63
C ASP A 41 -5.28 -17.54 27.10
N TRP A 42 -6.15 -16.53 27.11
CA TRP A 42 -5.74 -15.15 26.74
C TRP A 42 -4.93 -14.53 27.90
N ASP A 43 -3.61 -14.70 27.87
CA ASP A 43 -2.65 -14.15 28.84
C ASP A 43 -2.34 -12.66 28.59
N GLU A 44 -1.76 -11.95 29.58
CA GLU A 44 -1.31 -10.54 29.48
C GLU A 44 -0.39 -10.28 28.27
N ASP A 45 0.33 -11.31 27.81
CA ASP A 45 1.22 -11.29 26.65
C ASP A 45 0.46 -11.07 25.30
N GLU A 46 -0.79 -11.50 25.18
CA GLU A 46 -1.61 -11.28 23.96
C GLU A 46 -2.09 -9.82 23.85
N ALA A 47 -2.44 -9.20 24.98
CA ALA A 47 -2.80 -7.78 25.03
C ALA A 47 -1.60 -6.88 24.72
N GLU A 48 -0.40 -7.22 25.19
CA GLU A 48 0.83 -6.51 24.86
C GLU A 48 1.18 -6.64 23.36
N THR A 49 0.97 -7.83 22.78
CA THR A 49 1.15 -8.09 21.35
C THR A 49 0.16 -7.29 20.48
N GLU A 50 -1.12 -7.24 20.86
CA GLU A 50 -2.13 -6.44 20.15
C GLU A 50 -1.80 -4.94 20.20
N ILE A 51 -1.38 -4.43 21.36
CA ILE A 51 -0.95 -3.03 21.53
C ILE A 51 0.24 -2.71 20.62
N GLN A 52 1.23 -3.60 20.54
CA GLN A 52 2.38 -3.43 19.67
C GLN A 52 1.98 -3.39 18.18
N LEU A 53 1.07 -4.28 17.75
CA LEU A 53 0.57 -4.31 16.37
C LEU A 53 -0.18 -3.04 15.98
N VAL A 54 -1.00 -2.52 16.89
CA VAL A 54 -1.71 -1.24 16.68
C VAL A 54 -0.70 -0.10 16.56
N ALA A 55 0.30 -0.04 17.43
CA ALA A 55 1.33 1.00 17.39
C ALA A 55 2.17 0.94 16.09
N GLU A 56 2.52 -0.25 15.61
CA GLU A 56 3.24 -0.43 14.35
C GLU A 56 2.37 0.00 13.15
N ALA A 57 1.09 -0.37 13.12
CA ALA A 57 0.16 0.03 12.08
C ALA A 57 -0.07 1.56 12.06
N GLU A 58 -0.15 2.19 13.23
CA GLU A 58 -0.24 3.66 13.38
C GLU A 58 1.05 4.35 12.91
N LEU A 59 2.21 3.77 13.21
CA LEU A 59 3.51 4.28 12.75
C LEU A 59 3.64 4.20 11.23
N GLU A 60 3.29 3.08 10.61
CA GLU A 60 3.26 2.92 9.15
C GLU A 60 2.29 3.92 8.51
N THR A 61 1.11 4.10 9.10
CA THR A 61 0.11 5.08 8.65
C THR A 61 0.68 6.50 8.68
N SER A 62 1.33 6.87 9.79
CA SER A 62 1.96 8.17 9.98
C SER A 62 3.10 8.40 8.97
N GLY A 63 3.90 7.36 8.72
CA GLY A 63 4.97 7.37 7.70
C GLY A 63 4.41 7.59 6.29
N CYS A 64 3.32 6.92 5.94
CA CYS A 64 2.65 7.10 4.65
C CYS A 64 2.12 8.55 4.50
N ILE A 65 1.48 9.09 5.54
CA ILE A 65 0.99 10.49 5.55
C ILE A 65 2.15 11.47 5.33
N ALA A 66 3.27 11.29 6.04
CA ALA A 66 4.43 12.14 5.91
C ALA A 66 5.01 12.11 4.48
N LEU A 67 5.11 10.93 3.87
CA LEU A 67 5.57 10.78 2.48
C LEU A 67 4.61 11.42 1.47
N LEU A 68 3.29 11.29 1.67
CA LEU A 68 2.30 11.96 0.83
C LEU A 68 2.45 13.48 0.90
N GLN A 69 2.62 14.04 2.11
CA GLN A 69 2.78 15.48 2.33
C GLN A 69 4.07 16.04 1.71
N GLN A 70 5.12 15.23 1.61
CA GLN A 70 6.34 15.61 0.90
C GLN A 70 6.12 15.75 -0.61
N VAL A 71 5.25 14.93 -1.20
CA VAL A 71 4.89 15.04 -2.62
C VAL A 71 3.97 16.24 -2.85
N ASP A 72 2.92 16.36 -2.05
CA ASP A 72 1.98 17.47 -2.05
C ASP A 72 1.19 17.45 -0.71
N PRO A 73 1.21 18.53 0.09
CA PRO A 73 0.51 18.59 1.38
C PRO A 73 -0.97 18.21 1.31
N GLU A 74 -1.64 18.43 0.18
CA GLU A 74 -3.06 18.12 0.01
C GLU A 74 -3.34 16.62 -0.19
N LEU A 75 -2.35 15.81 -0.58
CA LEU A 75 -2.53 14.38 -0.85
C LEU A 75 -2.84 13.55 0.39
N ALA A 76 -2.43 13.99 1.57
CA ALA A 76 -2.77 13.29 2.81
C ALA A 76 -4.28 13.30 3.10
N ARG A 77 -5.01 14.33 2.64
CA ARG A 77 -6.43 14.50 2.94
C ARG A 77 -7.31 13.37 2.40
N PRO A 78 -7.27 13.01 1.10
CA PRO A 78 -8.07 11.88 0.59
C PRO A 78 -7.63 10.54 1.21
N TYR A 79 -6.36 10.37 1.55
CA TYR A 79 -5.88 9.17 2.24
C TYR A 79 -6.50 9.02 3.64
N ILE A 80 -6.43 10.07 4.46
CA ILE A 80 -7.03 10.09 5.80
C ILE A 80 -8.55 9.88 5.71
N GLY A 81 -9.23 10.59 4.80
CA GLY A 81 -10.68 10.44 4.63
C GLY A 81 -11.12 9.03 4.25
N ALA A 82 -10.33 8.31 3.44
CA ALA A 82 -10.61 6.90 3.14
C ALA A 82 -10.47 6.01 4.38
N ARG A 83 -9.47 6.23 5.23
CA ARG A 83 -9.29 5.45 6.47
C ARG A 83 -10.38 5.76 7.49
N ASP A 84 -10.69 7.03 7.71
CA ASP A 84 -11.74 7.44 8.65
C ASP A 84 -13.11 6.89 8.25
N ALA A 85 -13.40 6.81 6.95
CA ALA A 85 -14.64 6.22 6.44
C ALA A 85 -14.78 4.71 6.76
N LEU A 86 -13.68 3.99 6.99
CA LEU A 86 -13.70 2.57 7.38
C LEU A 86 -14.05 2.35 8.85
N TYR A 87 -13.84 3.34 9.73
CA TYR A 87 -14.17 3.23 11.16
C TYR A 87 -15.36 4.12 11.56
N GLY A 88 -15.74 5.06 10.70
CA GLY A 88 -16.87 5.94 10.91
C GLY A 88 -18.23 5.25 10.73
N ASN A 89 -19.23 5.80 11.43
CA ASN A 89 -20.64 5.42 11.29
C ASN A 89 -21.25 6.07 10.03
N ASN A 90 -20.88 5.55 8.85
CA ASN A 90 -21.35 6.04 7.56
C ASN A 90 -22.01 4.92 6.76
N ALA A 91 -23.30 5.05 6.47
CA ALA A 91 -24.05 4.12 5.62
C ALA A 91 -23.49 4.08 4.18
N ASP A 92 -22.82 5.15 3.74
CA ASP A 92 -22.20 5.27 2.41
C ASP A 92 -20.67 5.16 2.45
N ARG A 93 -20.14 4.34 3.37
CA ARG A 93 -18.69 4.14 3.56
C ARG A 93 -17.97 3.69 2.31
N ALA A 94 -18.54 2.74 1.58
CA ALA A 94 -17.90 2.15 0.41
C ALA A 94 -17.67 3.20 -0.66
N ARG A 95 -18.71 4.01 -0.95
CA ARG A 95 -18.60 5.11 -1.91
C ARG A 95 -17.58 6.15 -1.46
N HIS A 96 -17.59 6.53 -0.18
CA HIS A 96 -16.61 7.48 0.37
C HIS A 96 -15.19 6.94 0.16
N ILE A 97 -14.88 5.73 0.64
CA ILE A 97 -13.56 5.10 0.52
C ILE A 97 -13.10 5.08 -0.94
N LEU A 98 -13.91 4.51 -1.84
CA LEU A 98 -13.55 4.39 -3.26
C LEU A 98 -13.34 5.76 -3.91
N SER A 99 -14.19 6.75 -3.61
CA SER A 99 -14.06 8.09 -4.17
C SER A 99 -12.77 8.79 -3.70
N SER A 100 -12.43 8.68 -2.42
CA SER A 100 -11.23 9.24 -1.83
C SER A 100 -9.96 8.56 -2.38
N LEU A 101 -9.95 7.22 -2.48
CA LEU A 101 -8.82 6.50 -3.05
C LEU A 101 -8.61 6.82 -4.54
N ARG A 102 -9.71 6.97 -5.31
CA ARG A 102 -9.64 7.41 -6.71
C ARG A 102 -9.02 8.79 -6.84
N GLU A 103 -9.42 9.73 -6.00
CA GLU A 103 -8.86 11.09 -5.98
C GLU A 103 -7.37 11.04 -5.65
N LEU A 104 -7.00 10.37 -4.56
CA LEU A 104 -5.62 10.17 -4.14
C LEU A 104 -4.73 9.66 -5.28
N TRP A 105 -5.08 8.52 -5.89
CA TRP A 105 -4.27 7.92 -6.95
C TRP A 105 -4.18 8.79 -8.21
N ASN A 106 -5.27 9.48 -8.57
CA ASN A 106 -5.25 10.36 -9.74
C ASN A 106 -4.31 11.56 -9.53
N HIS A 107 -4.33 12.17 -8.35
CA HIS A 107 -3.46 13.30 -8.04
C HIS A 107 -2.01 12.86 -7.82
N LEU A 108 -1.79 11.80 -7.04
CA LEU A 108 -0.46 11.26 -6.76
C LEU A 108 0.30 10.91 -8.03
N LEU A 109 -0.30 10.12 -8.93
CA LEU A 109 0.39 9.71 -10.17
C LEU A 109 0.70 10.89 -11.10
N ARG A 110 -0.12 11.95 -11.10
CA ARG A 110 0.15 13.16 -11.88
C ARG A 110 1.30 13.98 -11.30
N ARG A 111 1.43 14.02 -9.97
CA ARG A 111 2.54 14.68 -9.26
C ARG A 111 3.86 13.91 -9.48
N LEU A 112 3.85 12.60 -9.28
CA LEU A 112 5.04 11.76 -9.41
C LEU A 112 5.50 11.56 -10.86
N ALA A 113 4.56 11.54 -11.80
CA ALA A 113 4.83 11.27 -13.21
C ALA A 113 4.06 12.26 -14.10
N PRO A 114 4.50 13.54 -14.19
CA PRO A 114 3.88 14.57 -15.03
C PRO A 114 3.83 14.19 -16.51
N ASP A 115 2.78 14.64 -17.21
CA ASP A 115 2.49 14.23 -18.59
C ASP A 115 3.67 14.43 -19.54
N ALA A 116 4.34 15.58 -19.46
CA ALA A 116 5.47 15.92 -20.32
C ALA A 116 6.66 14.97 -20.12
N LEU A 117 6.97 14.61 -18.86
CA LEU A 117 8.09 13.74 -18.54
C LEU A 117 7.83 12.30 -18.99
N VAL A 118 6.61 11.80 -18.74
CA VAL A 118 6.25 10.44 -19.17
C VAL A 118 6.17 10.36 -20.70
N ALA A 119 5.62 11.38 -21.37
CA ALA A 119 5.56 11.42 -22.82
C ALA A 119 6.95 11.44 -23.48
N ALA A 120 7.93 12.13 -22.87
CA ALA A 120 9.32 12.13 -23.34
C ALA A 120 10.03 10.78 -23.10
N TRP A 121 9.63 10.03 -22.07
CA TRP A 121 10.21 8.72 -21.74
C TRP A 121 9.68 7.58 -22.61
N ILE A 122 8.39 7.58 -22.96
CA ILE A 122 7.73 6.50 -23.72
C ILE A 122 8.47 6.07 -25.00
N PRO A 123 9.01 6.98 -25.83
CA PRO A 123 9.78 6.62 -27.02
C PRO A 123 10.95 5.66 -26.77
N GLY A 124 11.56 5.68 -25.58
CA GLY A 124 12.66 4.80 -25.20
C GLY A 124 12.25 3.41 -24.71
N VAL A 125 10.96 3.12 -24.61
CA VAL A 125 10.44 1.85 -24.09
C VAL A 125 10.22 0.84 -25.21
N SER A 126 10.79 -0.36 -25.09
CA SER A 126 10.71 -1.42 -26.12
C SER A 126 9.29 -1.92 -26.41
N ASN A 127 8.35 -1.77 -25.47
CA ASN A 127 6.94 -2.15 -25.63
C ASN A 127 6.00 -1.00 -25.22
N GLN A 128 5.60 -0.19 -26.21
CA GLN A 128 4.78 1.00 -26.01
C GLN A 128 3.27 0.74 -25.96
N LYS A 129 2.85 -0.53 -26.09
CA LYS A 129 1.43 -0.87 -26.16
C LYS A 129 0.71 -0.39 -24.89
N ASP A 130 -0.43 0.28 -25.06
CA ASP A 130 -1.30 0.78 -23.98
C ASP A 130 -0.64 1.78 -23.01
N LEU A 131 0.45 2.46 -23.42
CA LEU A 131 1.09 3.52 -22.62
C LEU A 131 0.51 4.91 -22.86
N LEU A 132 -0.17 5.11 -24.00
CA LEU A 132 -0.90 6.33 -24.34
C LEU A 132 -2.37 6.02 -24.61
N HIS A 133 -3.24 6.93 -24.17
CA HIS A 133 -4.65 6.96 -24.53
C HIS A 133 -5.02 8.41 -24.85
N ASP A 134 -5.56 8.66 -26.04
CA ASP A 134 -5.84 9.99 -26.59
C ASP A 134 -4.66 10.97 -26.46
N GLY A 135 -3.46 10.47 -26.75
CA GLY A 135 -2.21 11.25 -26.68
C GLY A 135 -1.71 11.55 -25.26
N LYS A 136 -2.38 11.05 -24.22
CA LYS A 136 -2.00 11.25 -22.81
C LYS A 136 -1.43 9.98 -22.18
N PRO A 137 -0.43 10.09 -21.29
CA PRO A 137 0.08 8.95 -20.53
C PRO A 137 -1.00 8.27 -19.69
N THR A 138 -1.12 6.95 -19.87
CA THR A 138 -2.04 6.12 -19.08
C THR A 138 -1.57 5.98 -17.63
N ARG A 139 -2.44 5.53 -16.72
CA ARG A 139 -2.05 5.20 -15.33
C ARG A 139 -0.91 4.18 -15.32
N ARG A 140 -1.00 3.17 -16.19
CA ARG A 140 0.06 2.17 -16.39
C ARG A 140 1.38 2.82 -16.77
N ALA A 141 1.39 3.74 -17.72
CA ALA A 141 2.62 4.44 -18.11
C ALA A 141 3.23 5.26 -16.97
N ARG A 142 2.40 5.91 -16.15
CA ARG A 142 2.86 6.69 -14.99
C ARG A 142 3.51 5.80 -13.92
N VAL A 143 2.90 4.66 -13.60
CA VAL A 143 3.46 3.72 -12.62
C VAL A 143 4.80 3.16 -13.13
N LEU A 144 4.85 2.70 -14.38
CA LEU A 144 6.09 2.20 -14.97
C LEU A 144 7.17 3.28 -15.04
N TYR A 145 6.79 4.53 -15.32
CA TYR A 145 7.73 5.65 -15.31
C TYR A 145 8.33 5.89 -13.93
N VAL A 146 7.53 5.81 -12.85
CA VAL A 146 8.07 5.93 -11.49
C VAL A 146 9.06 4.80 -11.18
N CYS A 147 8.76 3.58 -11.64
CA CYS A 147 9.61 2.41 -11.43
C CYS A 147 10.74 2.22 -12.45
N ARG A 148 10.96 3.16 -13.38
CA ARG A 148 11.83 2.99 -14.56
C ARG A 148 13.30 2.64 -14.26
N GLU A 149 13.80 3.00 -13.07
CA GLU A 149 15.17 2.74 -12.66
C GLU A 149 15.36 1.30 -12.12
N LEU A 150 14.29 0.54 -11.93
CA LEU A 150 14.31 -0.87 -11.52
C LEU A 150 14.54 -1.77 -12.74
N ASN A 151 15.72 -1.66 -13.34
CA ASN A 151 16.05 -2.15 -14.69
C ASN A 151 16.65 -3.57 -14.74
N ASN A 152 16.24 -4.45 -13.84
CA ASN A 152 16.59 -5.87 -13.90
C ASN A 152 15.48 -6.66 -14.63
N ASP A 153 15.82 -7.50 -15.60
CA ASP A 153 14.83 -8.13 -16.50
C ASP A 153 13.74 -8.95 -15.76
N PRO A 154 14.06 -9.92 -14.88
CA PRO A 154 13.05 -10.62 -14.08
C PRO A 154 12.19 -9.70 -13.20
N LEU A 155 12.82 -8.70 -12.57
CA LEU A 155 12.10 -7.72 -11.74
C LEU A 155 11.17 -6.85 -12.60
N THR A 156 11.60 -6.46 -13.79
CA THR A 156 10.83 -5.65 -14.73
C THR A 156 9.58 -6.38 -15.17
N ASP A 157 9.68 -7.69 -15.47
CA ASP A 157 8.53 -8.53 -15.82
C ASP A 157 7.52 -8.61 -14.66
N PHE A 158 8.01 -8.85 -13.43
CA PHE A 158 7.18 -8.80 -12.22
C PHE A 158 6.46 -7.45 -12.07
N LEU A 159 7.18 -6.34 -12.25
CA LEU A 159 6.62 -4.99 -12.14
C LEU A 159 5.55 -4.70 -13.19
N ILE A 160 5.67 -5.25 -14.41
CA ILE A 160 4.63 -5.11 -15.44
C ILE A 160 3.34 -5.80 -14.96
N HIS A 161 3.44 -6.99 -14.38
CA HIS A 161 2.30 -7.73 -13.86
C HIS A 161 1.67 -7.07 -12.64
N ASP A 162 2.49 -6.62 -11.69
CA ASP A 162 2.02 -5.95 -10.48
C ASP A 162 1.40 -4.59 -10.84
N THR A 163 2.00 -3.82 -11.74
CA THR A 163 1.41 -2.57 -12.27
C THR A 163 0.03 -2.82 -12.89
N ARG A 164 -0.14 -3.92 -13.63
CA ARG A 164 -1.44 -4.27 -14.20
C ARG A 164 -2.46 -4.57 -13.09
N ALA A 165 -2.05 -5.22 -12.01
CA ALA A 165 -2.92 -5.46 -10.85
C ALA A 165 -3.30 -4.15 -10.15
N LEU A 166 -2.37 -3.21 -9.96
CA LEU A 166 -2.66 -1.88 -9.42
C LEU A 166 -3.65 -1.11 -10.29
N VAL A 167 -3.45 -1.10 -11.61
CA VAL A 167 -4.35 -0.37 -12.53
C VAL A 167 -5.77 -0.92 -12.42
N LYS A 168 -5.94 -2.25 -12.33
CA LYS A 168 -7.25 -2.88 -12.08
C LYS A 168 -7.84 -2.50 -10.72
N LEU A 169 -7.01 -2.40 -9.68
CA LEU A 169 -7.44 -1.92 -8.37
C LEU A 169 -7.93 -0.46 -8.45
N ILE A 170 -7.22 0.42 -9.16
CA ILE A 170 -7.65 1.81 -9.37
C ILE A 170 -8.92 1.88 -10.25
N GLU A 171 -9.10 0.95 -11.17
CA GLU A 171 -10.32 0.81 -11.96
C GLU A 171 -11.54 0.49 -11.07
N LEU A 172 -11.39 -0.38 -10.07
CA LEU A 172 -12.42 -0.69 -9.08
C LEU A 172 -12.95 0.58 -8.40
N PHE A 173 -12.07 1.55 -8.12
CA PHE A 173 -12.45 2.81 -7.47
C PHE A 173 -13.38 3.68 -8.33
N ASN A 174 -13.51 3.39 -9.63
CA ASN A 174 -14.46 4.07 -10.51
C ASN A 174 -15.89 3.48 -10.46
N ARG A 175 -16.10 2.36 -9.74
CA ARG A 175 -17.42 1.72 -9.59
C ARG A 175 -18.40 2.46 -8.67
N VAL A 176 -18.00 3.64 -8.16
CA VAL A 176 -18.88 4.54 -7.38
C VAL A 176 -20.17 4.97 -8.07
N HIS A 177 -20.29 4.74 -9.39
CA HIS A 177 -21.48 5.02 -10.19
C HIS A 177 -22.55 3.92 -10.10
N GLU A 178 -22.24 2.78 -9.50
CA GLU A 178 -23.20 1.70 -9.23
C GLU A 178 -24.03 2.07 -7.98
N LEU A 179 -25.36 1.89 -8.06
CA LEU A 179 -26.31 2.29 -7.01
C LEU A 179 -26.04 1.58 -5.67
N GLU A 180 -25.58 0.33 -5.72
CA GLU A 180 -25.09 -0.45 -4.59
C GLU A 180 -23.70 -0.99 -4.93
N THR A 181 -22.65 -0.42 -4.32
CA THR A 181 -21.36 -1.12 -4.22
C THR A 181 -21.47 -2.13 -3.09
N GLU A 182 -21.81 -3.37 -3.42
CA GLU A 182 -21.83 -4.53 -2.50
C GLU A 182 -20.40 -4.90 -2.05
N LEU A 183 -19.74 -4.02 -1.29
CA LEU A 183 -18.45 -4.29 -0.66
C LEU A 183 -18.63 -4.51 0.84
N THR A 184 -18.19 -5.66 1.35
CA THR A 184 -18.17 -5.93 2.79
C THR A 184 -17.07 -5.12 3.48
N ASP A 185 -17.14 -5.00 4.80
CA ASP A 185 -16.11 -4.32 5.59
C ASP A 185 -14.74 -4.99 5.44
N GLU A 186 -14.69 -6.33 5.34
CA GLU A 186 -13.45 -7.08 5.09
C GLU A 186 -12.87 -6.76 3.72
N GLN A 187 -13.72 -6.62 2.69
CA GLN A 187 -13.28 -6.24 1.35
C GLN A 187 -12.77 -4.79 1.31
N LEU A 188 -13.43 -3.87 2.03
CA LEU A 188 -12.96 -2.48 2.18
C LEU A 188 -11.62 -2.41 2.93
N ARG A 189 -11.44 -3.21 3.99
CA ARG A 189 -10.16 -3.38 4.69
C ARG A 189 -9.07 -3.89 3.75
N ALA A 190 -9.36 -4.92 2.96
CA ALA A 190 -8.40 -5.48 2.01
C ALA A 190 -7.99 -4.47 0.93
N ILE A 191 -8.93 -3.64 0.45
CA ILE A 191 -8.67 -2.55 -0.49
C ILE A 191 -7.73 -1.51 0.11
N LEU A 192 -8.00 -1.08 1.35
CA LEU A 192 -7.14 -0.12 2.06
C LEU A 192 -5.75 -0.70 2.28
N LEU A 193 -5.64 -1.93 2.79
CA LEU A 193 -4.35 -2.60 3.02
C LEU A 193 -3.53 -2.72 1.72
N LYS A 194 -4.16 -3.12 0.61
CA LYS A 194 -3.46 -3.22 -0.68
C LYS A 194 -3.08 -1.84 -1.21
N THR A 195 -3.88 -0.82 -0.93
CA THR A 195 -3.57 0.57 -1.28
C THR A 195 -2.38 1.09 -0.47
N ASP A 196 -2.36 0.87 0.85
CA ASP A 196 -1.26 1.26 1.75
C ASP A 196 0.06 0.65 1.28
N SER A 197 0.06 -0.66 0.98
CA SER A 197 1.23 -1.36 0.45
C SER A 197 1.76 -0.71 -0.84
N TRP A 198 0.86 -0.36 -1.76
CA TRP A 198 1.24 0.29 -3.02
C TRP A 198 1.69 1.74 -2.85
N LEU A 199 1.07 2.49 -1.94
CA LEU A 199 1.46 3.87 -1.62
C LEU A 199 2.85 3.90 -1.02
N MET A 200 3.11 3.07 0.00
CA MET A 200 4.42 2.97 0.61
C MET A 200 5.50 2.62 -0.41
N TYR A 201 5.23 1.59 -1.23
CA TYR A 201 6.14 1.20 -2.30
C TYR A 201 6.43 2.34 -3.29
N ILE A 202 5.39 2.94 -3.88
CA ILE A 202 5.59 3.95 -4.94
C ILE A 202 6.22 5.23 -4.41
N LEU A 203 5.87 5.64 -3.19
CA LEU A 203 6.42 6.83 -2.54
C LEU A 203 7.90 6.63 -2.23
N GLN A 204 8.29 5.49 -1.65
CA GLN A 204 9.69 5.19 -1.35
C GLN A 204 10.55 5.12 -2.61
N ILE A 205 10.08 4.43 -3.66
CA ILE A 205 10.77 4.39 -4.95
C ILE A 205 10.89 5.79 -5.56
N SER A 206 9.84 6.61 -5.47
CA SER A 206 9.86 7.97 -5.99
C SER A 206 10.82 8.89 -5.21
N SER A 207 10.84 8.83 -3.87
CA SER A 207 11.74 9.63 -3.04
C SER A 207 13.21 9.27 -3.28
N GLY A 208 13.52 7.99 -3.48
CA GLY A 208 14.86 7.55 -3.90
C GLY A 208 15.28 8.12 -5.27
N ASN A 209 14.32 8.42 -6.14
CA ASN A 209 14.56 9.05 -7.44
C ASN A 209 14.64 10.60 -7.36
N PHE A 210 14.02 11.23 -6.36
CA PHE A 210 14.07 12.69 -6.15
C PHE A 210 15.36 13.18 -5.47
N HIS A 211 16.17 12.27 -4.91
CA HIS A 211 17.42 12.60 -4.23
C HIS A 211 18.68 12.32 -5.08
N LYS A 212 18.51 12.18 -6.40
CA LYS A 212 19.58 12.12 -7.40
C LYS A 212 19.44 13.28 -8.39
#